data_AF-A0A7W1SZF8-F1
#
_entry.id   AF-A0A7W1SZF8-F1
#
_cell.length_a   1.000
_cell.length_b   1.000
_cell.length_c   1.000
_cell.angle_alpha   90.00
_cell.angle_beta   90.00
_cell.angle_gamma   90.00
#
_symmetry.space_group_name_H-M   'P 1'
#
loop_
_entity.id
_entity.type
_entity.pdbx_description
1 polymer ?
#
loop_
_entity_poly.entity_id
_entity_poly.type
_entity_poly.pdbx_seq_one_letter_code
_entity_poly.pdbx_strand_id
1 'polypeptide(L)' 'MKFSVASGSLTEAWHFMTETRLNDGSVLLAGGYANDDRGTAQTWLYRPR' A
#
# COMPACT_ATOMS: atom_id res chain seq x y z
N MET A 1 0.86 11.06 -16.02
CA MET A 1 1.84 10.58 -15.02
C MET A 1 1.79 9.05 -15.00
N LYS A 2 2.93 8.36 -14.90
CA LYS A 2 3.01 6.89 -14.91
C LYS A 2 3.71 6.43 -13.63
N PHE A 3 3.08 5.53 -12.89
CA PHE A 3 3.70 4.88 -11.74
C PHE A 3 4.51 3.66 -12.22
N SER A 4 5.64 3.39 -11.58
CA SER A 4 6.45 2.19 -11.79
C SER A 4 6.40 1.29 -10.56
N VAL A 5 6.29 -0.02 -10.77
CA VAL A 5 6.38 -0.99 -9.68
C VAL A 5 7.84 -1.07 -9.22
N ALA A 6 8.06 -0.90 -7.92
CA ALA A 6 9.34 -1.16 -7.26
C ALA A 6 9.17 -2.33 -6.28
N SER A 7 10.24 -3.10 -6.08
CA SER A 7 10.26 -4.16 -5.08
C SER A 7 10.30 -3.58 -3.66
N GLY A 8 9.54 -4.20 -2.76
CA GLY A 8 9.59 -3.91 -1.33
C GLY A 8 8.65 -4.85 -0.56
N SER A 9 8.71 -4.78 0.77
CA SER A 9 7.78 -5.48 1.65
C SER A 9 7.22 -4.52 2.70
N LEU A 10 5.96 -4.72 3.07
CA LEU A 10 5.36 -4.12 4.26
C LEU A 10 5.93 -4.85 5.49
N THR A 11 6.98 -4.29 6.10
CA THR A 11 7.68 -4.89 7.24
C THR A 11 7.09 -4.52 8.61
N GLU A 12 6.17 -3.55 8.64
CA GLU A 12 5.52 -3.07 9.85
C GLU A 12 4.00 -3.20 9.73
N ALA A 13 3.30 -3.16 10.86
CA ALA A 13 1.85 -3.01 10.85
C ALA A 13 1.52 -1.54 10.51
N TRP A 14 0.86 -1.34 9.38
CA TRP A 14 0.38 -0.03 8.93
C TRP A 14 -1.11 0.10 9.22
N HIS A 15 -1.50 1.28 9.68
CA HIS A 15 -2.88 1.59 10.05
C HIS A 15 -3.43 2.69 9.15
N PHE A 16 -4.77 2.79 9.08
CA PHE A 16 -5.48 3.85 8.37
C PHE A 16 -5.11 4.01 6.89
N MET A 17 -4.68 2.91 6.25
CA MET A 17 -4.48 2.86 4.81
C MET A 17 -5.83 2.83 4.08
N THR A 18 -5.86 3.32 2.84
CA THR A 18 -6.97 3.02 1.93
C THR A 18 -6.71 1.70 1.22
N GLU A 19 -7.76 0.88 1.05
CA GLU A 19 -7.70 -0.40 0.35
C GLU A 19 -8.63 -0.37 -0.86
N THR A 20 -8.07 -0.36 -2.06
CA THR A 20 -8.84 -0.35 -3.31
C THR A 20 -8.62 -1.63 -4.08
N ARG A 21 -9.66 -2.46 -4.20
CA ARG A 21 -9.62 -3.65 -5.05
C ARG A 21 -9.61 -3.26 -6.53
N LEU A 22 -8.69 -3.84 -7.30
CA LEU A 22 -8.57 -3.65 -8.74
C LEU A 22 -9.30 -4.76 -9.51
N ASN A 23 -9.56 -4.52 -10.79
CA ASN A 23 -10.30 -5.44 -11.67
C ASN A 23 -9.63 -6.82 -11.82
N ASP A 24 -8.30 -6.89 -11.68
CA ASP A 24 -7.53 -8.13 -11.75
C ASP A 24 -7.48 -8.90 -10.42
N GLY A 25 -8.18 -8.41 -9.39
CA GLY A 25 -8.24 -9.03 -8.06
C GLY A 25 -7.10 -8.63 -7.12
N SER A 26 -6.11 -7.86 -7.59
CA SER A 26 -5.12 -7.25 -6.70
C SER A 26 -5.72 -6.11 -5.87
N VAL A 27 -5.02 -5.68 -4.83
CA VAL A 27 -5.44 -4.58 -3.94
C VAL A 27 -4.37 -3.50 -3.90
N LEU A 28 -4.75 -2.27 -4.25
CA LEU A 28 -3.93 -1.08 -4.06
C LEU A 28 -4.09 -0.57 -2.63
N LEU A 29 -2.99 -0.52 -1.90
CA LEU A 29 -2.90 0.05 -0.55
C LEU A 29 -2.17 1.39 -0.65
N ALA A 30 -2.77 2.48 -0.17
CA ALA A 30 -2.15 3.81 -0.24
C ALA A 30 -2.23 4.57 1.09
N GLY A 31 -1.12 5.24 1.43
CA GLY A 31 -1.01 6.08 2.62
C GLY A 31 -0.94 5.28 3.92
N GLY A 32 -1.55 5.83 4.96
CA GLY A 32 -1.50 5.30 6.32
C GLY A 32 -0.29 5.77 7.11
N TYR A 33 -0.16 5.23 8.32
CA TYR A 33 0.95 5.48 9.23
C TYR A 33 1.24 4.24 10.08
N ALA A 34 2.47 4.14 10.59
CA ALA A 34 2.90 3.02 11.43
C ALA A 34 2.41 3.23 12.88
N ASN A 35 3.18 2.80 13.89
CA ASN A 35 2.88 3.11 15.30
C ASN A 35 3.38 4.51 15.71
N ASP A 36 3.29 5.48 14.79
CA ASP A 36 3.56 6.89 15.01
C ASP A 36 2.57 7.76 14.20
N ASP A 37 2.49 9.06 14.51
CA ASP A 37 1.56 9.98 13.81
C ASP A 37 2.13 10.48 12.47
N ARG A 38 3.05 9.73 11.83
CA ARG A 38 3.71 10.14 10.59
C ARG A 38 3.12 9.41 9.39
N GLY A 39 2.26 10.13 8.67
CA GLY A 39 1.71 9.66 7.40
C GLY A 39 2.79 9.40 6.34
N THR A 40 2.57 8.38 5.52
CA THR A 40 3.45 8.03 4.38
C THR A 40 2.84 8.42 3.03
N ALA A 41 3.70 8.71 2.05
CA ALA A 41 3.31 8.80 0.64
C ALA A 41 3.47 7.46 -0.11
N GLN A 42 3.80 6.39 0.60
CA GLN A 42 3.97 5.07 0.00
C GLN A 42 2.66 4.48 -0.52
N THR A 43 2.80 3.60 -1.50
CA THR A 43 1.73 2.84 -2.11
C THR A 43 2.23 1.43 -2.38
N TRP A 44 1.38 0.44 -2.11
CA TRP A 44 1.69 -0.98 -2.24
C TRP A 44 0.65 -1.68 -3.11
N LEU A 45 1.09 -2.68 -3.85
CA LEU A 45 0.20 -3.54 -4.64
C LEU A 45 0.22 -4.95 -4.07
N TYR A 46 -0.83 -5.31 -3.33
CA TYR A 46 -1.01 -6.64 -2.79
C TYR A 46 -1.61 -7.58 -3.84
N ARG A 47 -1.00 -8.75 -4.02
CA ARG A 47 -1.48 -9.80 -4.92
C ARG A 47 -1.77 -11.06 -4.09
N PRO A 48 -3.05 -11.37 -3.81
CA PRO A 48 -3.38 -12.64 -3.19
C PRO A 48 -2.95 -13.79 -4.11
N ARG A 49 -2.60 -14.93 -3.51
CA ARG A 49 -2.27 -16.15 -4.27
C ARG A 49 -3.50 -16.76 -4.90
#